data_AF-A0A329S6A2-F1
#
_entry.id   AF-A0A329S6A2-F1
#
_cell.length_a   1.000
_cell.length_b   1.000
_cell.length_c   1.000
_cell.angle_alpha   90.00
_cell.angle_beta   90.00
_cell.angle_gamma   90.00
#
_symmetry.space_group_name_H-M   'P 1'
#
loop_
_entity.id
_entity.type
_entity.pdbx_description
1 polymer ?
#
loop_
_entity_poly.entity_id
_entity_poly.type
_entity_poly.pdbx_seq_one_letter_code
_entity_poly.pdbx_strand_id
1 'polypeptide(L)'
;MRLYHALIATTVALLAACTSGLEAAGTKNGFCAKPRIRITDVDVGAAIEANEDEAALKLVAIAAIPGGGSRVAFQSGNNIIGDRMKVVDASGKITANEDSFDWGCSHSAYERITYDNRTNSYATICKTDSNNRIMPPKDWDTTIYPVDLGAANLGDIVPDSVASSKKYWATVSNGNGDNAKVHLIHFAMNAAASEDITLGGTDANERAPHLASIGSGGMLAMWEGSSSGGDLMEGGARTIYAQVLDASTGKAISDKVTVDKSVVGNRYQALKTYPDGSVAYLSKGKTGTSLQVVRFFGC
;
A
#
# COMPACT_ATOMS: atom_id res chain seq x y z
N MET A 1 -69.48 -3.74 -27.22
CA MET A 1 -69.18 -3.50 -25.79
C MET A 1 -67.66 -3.35 -25.69
N ARG A 2 -67.20 -2.21 -25.17
CA ARG A 2 -65.92 -1.55 -25.51
C ARG A 2 -64.68 -2.19 -24.86
N LEU A 3 -63.61 -2.31 -25.65
CA LEU A 3 -62.23 -2.56 -25.20
C LEU A 3 -61.75 -1.42 -24.32
N TYR A 4 -61.16 -1.73 -23.16
CA TYR A 4 -60.38 -0.77 -22.37
C TYR A 4 -58.88 -0.97 -22.62
N HIS A 5 -58.25 0.11 -23.04
CA HIS A 5 -56.82 0.28 -23.25
C HIS A 5 -56.10 0.35 -21.89
N ALA A 6 -55.07 -0.46 -21.69
CA ALA A 6 -54.09 -0.26 -20.62
C ALA A 6 -52.96 0.62 -21.16
N LEU A 7 -52.86 1.82 -20.61
CA LEU A 7 -51.87 2.84 -20.96
C LEU A 7 -50.50 2.45 -20.36
N ILE A 8 -49.49 2.29 -21.22
CA ILE A 8 -48.08 2.14 -20.84
C ILE A 8 -47.56 3.52 -20.44
N ALA A 9 -47.20 3.72 -19.17
CA ALA A 9 -46.50 4.90 -18.71
C ALA A 9 -44.99 4.67 -18.79
N THR A 10 -44.37 5.14 -19.87
CA THR A 10 -42.91 5.16 -20.03
C THR A 10 -42.35 6.39 -19.31
N THR A 11 -41.72 6.18 -18.15
CA THR A 11 -40.97 7.23 -17.46
C THR A 11 -39.66 7.49 -18.22
N VAL A 12 -39.61 8.60 -18.96
CA VAL A 12 -38.38 9.12 -19.57
C VAL A 12 -37.54 9.76 -18.46
N ALA A 13 -36.46 9.11 -18.06
CA ALA A 13 -35.44 9.73 -17.21
C ALA A 13 -34.67 10.78 -18.04
N LEU A 14 -34.86 12.05 -17.71
CA LEU A 14 -34.05 13.15 -18.22
C LEU A 14 -32.61 12.98 -17.69
N LEU A 15 -31.67 12.57 -18.55
CA LEU A 15 -30.25 12.74 -18.27
C LEU A 15 -29.90 14.23 -18.43
N ALA A 16 -29.72 14.92 -17.31
CA ALA A 16 -29.04 16.21 -17.30
C ALA A 16 -27.54 15.96 -17.57
N ALA A 17 -27.11 16.19 -18.81
CA ALA A 17 -25.70 16.29 -19.14
C ALA A 17 -25.14 17.61 -18.57
N CYS A 18 -24.56 17.55 -17.37
CA CYS A 18 -23.66 18.62 -16.92
C CYS A 18 -22.32 18.48 -17.67
N THR A 19 -22.23 19.10 -18.84
CA THR A 19 -20.95 19.46 -19.45
C THR A 19 -20.40 20.68 -18.71
N SER A 20 -19.62 20.45 -17.66
CA SER A 20 -18.70 21.46 -17.12
C SER A 20 -17.28 21.08 -17.53
N GLY A 21 -16.61 22.01 -18.20
CA GLY A 21 -15.39 21.83 -18.98
C GLY A 21 -14.31 20.96 -18.33
N LEU A 22 -13.90 19.91 -19.06
CA LEU A 22 -12.54 19.40 -18.96
C LEU A 22 -11.63 20.41 -19.67
N GLU A 23 -11.06 21.34 -18.90
CA GLU A 23 -9.74 21.84 -19.28
C GLU A 23 -8.80 20.63 -19.30
N ALA A 24 -8.11 20.43 -20.42
CA ALA A 24 -7.14 19.36 -20.58
C ALA A 24 -5.97 19.61 -19.61
N ALA A 25 -6.10 19.15 -18.37
CA ALA A 25 -5.01 19.05 -17.42
C ALA A 25 -3.95 18.14 -18.05
N GLY A 26 -2.77 18.69 -18.34
CA GLY A 26 -1.71 18.00 -19.06
C GLY A 26 -1.42 16.63 -18.46
N THR A 27 -1.74 15.58 -19.21
CA THR A 27 -1.47 14.21 -18.80
C THR A 27 0.03 13.97 -18.86
N LYS A 28 0.65 13.59 -17.74
CA LYS A 28 2.01 13.03 -17.75
C LYS A 28 1.91 11.53 -17.55
N ASN A 29 2.44 10.76 -18.49
CA ASN A 29 2.44 9.29 -18.45
C ASN A 29 1.04 8.66 -18.24
N GLY A 30 -0.02 9.29 -18.77
CA GLY A 30 -1.40 8.80 -18.58
C GLY A 30 -2.00 9.08 -17.19
N PHE A 31 -1.36 9.93 -16.38
CA PHE A 31 -1.87 10.35 -15.07
C PHE A 31 -2.36 11.79 -15.07
N CYS A 32 -3.32 12.03 -14.18
CA CYS A 32 -3.94 13.33 -13.98
C CYS A 32 -3.15 14.14 -12.95
N ALA A 33 -3.22 15.47 -13.06
CA ALA A 33 -2.63 16.37 -12.05
C ALA A 33 -3.14 16.07 -10.64
N LYS A 34 -4.38 15.58 -10.50
CA LYS A 34 -4.92 15.02 -9.25
C LYS A 34 -5.35 13.57 -9.47
N PRO A 35 -5.00 12.63 -8.58
CA PRO A 35 -5.44 11.24 -8.70
C PRO A 35 -6.97 11.16 -8.68
N ARG A 36 -7.56 10.34 -9.56
CA ARG A 36 -9.00 10.07 -9.54
C ARG A 36 -9.29 9.03 -8.48
N ILE A 37 -10.12 9.38 -7.50
CA ILE A 37 -10.49 8.49 -6.37
C ILE A 37 -11.97 8.17 -6.46
N ARG A 38 -12.32 6.89 -6.31
CA ARG A 38 -13.70 6.40 -6.20
C ARG A 38 -13.83 5.59 -4.92
N ILE A 39 -14.79 5.94 -4.07
CA ILE A 39 -15.06 5.22 -2.84
C ILE A 39 -16.40 4.51 -3.01
N THR A 40 -16.41 3.19 -2.82
CA THR A 40 -17.62 2.37 -2.89
C THR A 40 -17.81 1.64 -1.58
N ASP A 41 -18.94 1.87 -0.91
CA ASP A 41 -19.35 1.07 0.24
C ASP A 41 -19.98 -0.24 -0.25
N VAL A 42 -19.57 -1.36 0.34
CA VAL A 42 -20.06 -2.71 0.05
C VAL A 42 -20.44 -3.37 1.37
N ASP A 43 -21.71 -3.73 1.52
CA ASP A 43 -22.16 -4.59 2.62
C ASP A 43 -21.76 -6.04 2.32
N VAL A 44 -21.00 -6.66 3.21
CA VAL A 44 -20.54 -8.04 3.07
C VAL A 44 -21.42 -9.03 3.84
N GLY A 45 -22.46 -8.54 4.53
CA GLY A 45 -23.44 -9.38 5.23
C GLY A 45 -22.93 -10.06 6.51
N ALA A 46 -21.73 -9.69 6.97
CA ALA A 46 -21.10 -10.22 8.17
C ALA A 46 -20.33 -9.12 8.91
N ALA A 47 -20.17 -9.28 10.23
CA ALA A 47 -19.42 -8.34 11.04
C ALA A 47 -17.96 -8.24 10.55
N ILE A 48 -17.47 -7.01 10.43
CA ILE A 48 -16.09 -6.71 10.07
C ILE A 48 -15.30 -6.30 11.32
N GLU A 49 -14.21 -7.02 11.58
CA GLU A 49 -13.19 -6.63 12.55
C GLU A 49 -12.03 -5.96 11.80
N ALA A 50 -11.88 -4.65 12.01
CA ALA A 50 -10.77 -3.87 11.49
C ALA A 50 -9.93 -3.42 12.70
N ASN A 51 -9.00 -4.27 13.14
CA ASN A 51 -8.12 -3.97 14.27
C ASN A 51 -6.75 -3.45 13.79
N GLU A 52 -6.11 -2.67 14.66
CA GLU A 52 -4.69 -2.31 14.56
C GLU A 52 -3.88 -2.90 15.74
N ASP A 53 -4.41 -3.93 16.40
CA ASP A 53 -3.72 -4.62 17.50
C ASP A 53 -2.70 -5.62 16.94
N GLU A 54 -1.42 -5.25 17.02
CA GLU A 54 -0.28 -6.07 16.59
C GLU A 54 -0.31 -7.48 17.16
N ALA A 55 -0.78 -7.67 18.40
CA ALA A 55 -0.81 -8.96 19.07
C ALA A 55 -1.94 -9.89 18.55
N ALA A 56 -2.94 -9.33 17.87
CA ALA A 56 -4.10 -10.06 17.37
C ALA A 56 -4.01 -10.41 15.87
N LEU A 57 -3.02 -9.89 15.15
CA LEU A 57 -2.83 -10.13 13.71
C LEU A 57 -2.30 -11.55 13.47
N LYS A 58 -3.00 -12.34 12.63
CA LYS A 58 -2.66 -13.77 12.36
C LYS A 58 -1.98 -14.03 11.02
N LEU A 59 -1.96 -13.06 10.10
CA LEU A 59 -1.40 -13.22 8.75
C LEU A 59 -0.68 -11.93 8.33
N VAL A 60 0.60 -12.00 7.99
CA VAL A 60 1.48 -10.82 8.03
C VAL A 60 1.83 -10.28 6.63
N ALA A 61 1.94 -11.13 5.59
CA ALA A 61 2.02 -10.66 4.20
C ALA A 61 1.73 -11.77 3.18
N ILE A 62 1.15 -11.40 2.03
CA ILE A 62 0.99 -12.28 0.85
C ILE A 62 1.43 -11.54 -0.41
N ALA A 63 2.28 -12.20 -1.20
CA ALA A 63 2.62 -11.78 -2.56
C ALA A 63 2.34 -12.93 -3.54
N ALA A 64 1.53 -12.66 -4.57
CA ALA A 64 1.13 -13.65 -5.57
C ALA A 64 2.19 -13.83 -6.67
N ILE A 65 2.19 -15.00 -7.32
CA ILE A 65 3.04 -15.35 -8.47
C ILE A 65 2.16 -15.46 -9.73
N PRO A 66 2.63 -14.97 -10.89
CA PRO A 66 2.08 -15.40 -12.18
C PRO A 66 1.99 -16.94 -12.26
N GLY A 67 0.80 -17.47 -12.60
CA GLY A 67 0.56 -18.92 -12.63
C GLY A 67 -0.06 -19.50 -11.35
N GLY A 68 -0.40 -18.67 -10.35
CA GLY A 68 -1.34 -19.01 -9.28
C GLY A 68 -0.75 -19.37 -7.92
N GLY A 69 0.58 -19.40 -7.76
CA GLY A 69 1.25 -19.57 -6.45
C GLY A 69 1.32 -18.28 -5.63
N SER A 70 1.88 -18.33 -4.41
CA SER A 70 2.09 -17.14 -3.56
C SER A 70 3.22 -17.35 -2.55
N ARG A 71 3.72 -16.29 -1.92
CA ARG A 71 4.36 -16.39 -0.60
C ARG A 71 3.42 -15.99 0.48
N VAL A 72 3.63 -16.58 1.63
CA VAL A 72 2.98 -16.20 2.86
C VAL A 72 4.05 -15.96 3.92
N ALA A 73 4.01 -14.78 4.53
CA ALA A 73 4.67 -14.49 5.80
C ALA A 73 3.62 -14.64 6.92
N PHE A 74 3.96 -15.41 7.94
CA PHE A 74 3.06 -15.72 9.05
C PHE A 74 3.86 -15.92 10.34
N GLN A 75 3.23 -15.59 11.46
CA GLN A 75 3.77 -15.85 12.78
C GLN A 75 3.61 -17.34 13.12
N SER A 76 4.68 -17.98 13.60
CA SER A 76 4.60 -19.35 14.12
C SER A 76 5.36 -19.47 15.44
N GLY A 77 4.67 -19.93 16.50
CA GLY A 77 5.25 -20.09 17.83
C GLY A 77 5.18 -18.82 18.68
N ASN A 78 5.84 -18.85 19.84
CA ASN A 78 5.75 -17.80 20.87
C ASN A 78 6.69 -16.62 20.66
N ASN A 79 7.54 -16.61 19.63
CA ASN A 79 8.54 -15.58 19.43
C ASN A 79 8.58 -15.11 17.97
N ILE A 80 8.19 -13.83 17.84
CA ILE A 80 8.72 -12.80 16.93
C ILE A 80 8.20 -12.80 15.48
N ILE A 81 7.58 -11.66 15.13
CA ILE A 81 7.14 -11.30 13.79
C ILE A 81 8.40 -11.18 12.89
N GLY A 82 8.33 -11.72 11.68
CA GLY A 82 9.42 -11.62 10.69
C GLY A 82 10.47 -12.71 10.67
N ASP A 83 10.41 -13.71 11.57
CA ASP A 83 11.41 -14.77 11.56
C ASP A 83 11.26 -15.74 10.40
N ARG A 84 10.02 -16.01 9.95
CA ARG A 84 9.74 -17.07 8.97
C ARG A 84 8.90 -16.60 7.78
N MET A 85 9.32 -17.00 6.59
CA MET A 85 8.55 -16.82 5.35
C MET A 85 8.69 -18.05 4.47
N LYS A 86 7.58 -18.51 3.89
CA LYS A 86 7.55 -19.72 3.05
C LYS A 86 6.88 -19.45 1.71
N VAL A 87 7.44 -20.04 0.65
CA VAL A 87 6.79 -20.09 -0.67
C VAL A 87 5.77 -21.22 -0.67
N VAL A 88 4.58 -20.94 -1.20
CA VAL A 88 3.55 -21.94 -1.45
C VAL A 88 3.25 -22.05 -2.95
N ASP A 89 2.94 -23.27 -3.41
CA ASP A 89 2.44 -23.49 -4.75
C ASP A 89 0.96 -23.08 -4.89
N ALA A 90 0.40 -23.24 -6.10
CA ALA A 90 -0.99 -22.87 -6.39
C ALA A 90 -2.03 -23.68 -5.60
N SER A 91 -1.64 -24.80 -5.00
CA SER A 91 -2.50 -25.58 -4.09
C SER A 91 -2.38 -25.15 -2.63
N GLY A 92 -1.50 -24.19 -2.33
CA GLY A 92 -1.20 -23.72 -0.96
C GLY A 92 -0.17 -24.60 -0.24
N LYS A 93 0.49 -25.54 -0.92
CA LYS A 93 1.50 -26.40 -0.30
C LYS A 93 2.85 -25.68 -0.24
N ILE A 94 3.52 -25.75 0.91
CA ILE A 94 4.88 -25.22 1.08
C ILE A 94 5.85 -25.92 0.13
N THR A 95 6.66 -25.14 -0.59
CA THR A 95 7.68 -25.63 -1.51
C THR A 95 9.10 -25.46 -0.95
N ALA A 96 10.05 -26.26 -1.46
CA ALA A 96 11.47 -26.04 -1.22
C ALA A 96 11.97 -24.96 -2.20
N ASN A 97 12.01 -23.71 -1.75
CA ASN A 97 12.42 -22.56 -2.55
C ASN A 97 13.45 -21.73 -1.76
N GLU A 98 14.51 -21.30 -2.44
CA GLU A 98 15.71 -20.68 -1.84
C GLU A 98 15.46 -19.38 -1.09
N ASP A 99 14.47 -18.63 -1.55
CA ASP A 99 14.09 -17.38 -0.93
C ASP A 99 13.14 -17.57 0.28
N SER A 100 12.76 -18.82 0.61
CA SER A 100 12.12 -19.13 1.90
C SER A 100 13.14 -19.02 3.03
N PHE A 101 12.68 -18.67 4.24
CA PHE A 101 13.55 -18.54 5.40
C PHE A 101 12.85 -18.89 6.71
N ASP A 102 13.64 -19.31 7.69
CA ASP A 102 13.19 -19.64 9.06
C ASP A 102 13.74 -18.66 10.11
N TRP A 103 14.76 -17.87 9.75
CA TRP A 103 15.33 -16.79 10.58
C TRP A 103 15.87 -15.68 9.66
N GLY A 104 14.96 -14.91 9.06
CA GLY A 104 15.30 -13.90 8.04
C GLY A 104 15.31 -12.47 8.57
N CYS A 105 14.26 -12.08 9.29
CA CYS A 105 14.02 -10.72 9.73
C CYS A 105 13.69 -10.62 11.21
N SER A 106 14.46 -11.33 12.04
CA SER A 106 14.32 -11.31 13.50
C SER A 106 14.08 -9.91 14.05
N HIS A 107 13.12 -9.87 14.98
CA HIS A 107 12.65 -8.66 15.65
C HIS A 107 12.11 -7.61 14.67
N SER A 108 11.46 -8.05 13.59
CA SER A 108 10.83 -7.13 12.66
C SER A 108 9.40 -6.83 13.07
N ALA A 109 9.01 -5.57 12.87
CA ALA A 109 7.63 -5.14 13.01
C ALA A 109 6.92 -5.00 11.65
N TYR A 110 7.68 -5.10 10.55
CA TYR A 110 7.16 -4.99 9.19
C TYR A 110 8.05 -5.75 8.22
N GLU A 111 7.50 -6.80 7.61
CA GLU A 111 8.09 -7.46 6.46
C GLU A 111 7.29 -7.10 5.21
N ARG A 112 8.02 -6.77 4.15
CA ARG A 112 7.44 -6.40 2.85
C ARG A 112 8.04 -7.25 1.77
N ILE A 113 7.18 -7.75 0.91
CA ILE A 113 7.54 -8.68 -0.15
C ILE A 113 6.83 -8.32 -1.44
N THR A 114 7.55 -8.44 -2.56
CA THR A 114 6.99 -8.36 -3.90
C THR A 114 7.64 -9.37 -4.82
N TYR A 115 6.90 -9.82 -5.84
CA TYR A 115 7.45 -10.62 -6.91
C TYR A 115 8.01 -9.71 -8.00
N ASP A 116 9.27 -9.91 -8.39
CA ASP A 116 9.91 -9.15 -9.44
C ASP A 116 10.09 -10.03 -10.70
N ASN A 117 9.28 -9.75 -11.73
CA ASN A 117 9.36 -10.42 -13.02
C ASN A 117 10.73 -10.21 -13.72
N ARG A 118 11.48 -9.15 -13.38
CA ARG A 118 12.78 -8.85 -13.97
C ARG A 118 13.86 -9.82 -13.50
N THR A 119 13.70 -10.37 -12.30
CA THR A 119 14.61 -11.34 -11.69
C THR A 119 13.99 -12.74 -11.57
N ASN A 120 12.70 -12.89 -11.87
CA ASN A 120 11.90 -14.09 -11.64
C ASN A 120 11.99 -14.60 -10.19
N SER A 121 12.21 -13.68 -9.25
CA SER A 121 12.40 -13.96 -7.83
C SER A 121 11.60 -12.97 -7.00
N TYR A 122 11.65 -13.14 -5.68
CA TYR A 122 11.01 -12.19 -4.78
C TYR A 122 12.04 -11.30 -4.13
N ALA A 123 11.71 -10.01 -4.05
CA ALA A 123 12.41 -9.08 -3.19
C ALA A 123 11.71 -9.06 -1.84
N THR A 124 12.49 -8.93 -0.77
CA THR A 124 11.94 -8.84 0.59
C THR A 124 12.82 -7.90 1.40
N ILE A 125 12.18 -7.04 2.18
CA ILE A 125 12.83 -6.16 3.15
C ILE A 125 12.07 -6.17 4.45
N CYS A 126 12.76 -5.81 5.52
CA CYS A 126 12.21 -5.83 6.86
C CYS A 126 12.69 -4.65 7.67
N LYS A 127 11.79 -4.03 8.45
CA LYS A 127 12.15 -3.05 9.50
C LYS A 127 12.45 -3.80 10.79
N THR A 128 13.70 -3.78 11.26
CA THR A 128 14.16 -4.54 12.44
C THR A 128 14.77 -3.62 13.50
N ASP A 129 14.66 -4.02 14.76
CA ASP A 129 15.40 -3.42 15.89
C ASP A 129 16.89 -3.76 15.89
N SER A 130 17.32 -4.74 15.08
CA SER A 130 18.72 -5.07 14.88
C SER A 130 19.44 -3.93 14.16
N ASN A 131 20.21 -3.14 14.90
CA ASN A 131 20.85 -1.91 14.43
C ASN A 131 19.85 -0.85 13.88
N ASN A 132 18.59 -0.90 14.32
CA ASN A 132 17.52 0.06 13.96
C ASN A 132 17.50 0.42 12.47
N ARG A 133 17.14 -0.54 11.60
CA ARG A 133 17.27 -0.39 10.15
C ARG A 133 16.22 -1.13 9.34
N ILE A 134 16.18 -0.78 8.05
CA ILE A 134 15.64 -1.62 6.99
C ILE A 134 16.77 -2.46 6.41
N MET A 135 16.54 -3.77 6.25
CA MET A 135 17.51 -4.71 5.67
C MET A 135 16.80 -5.82 4.86
N PRO A 136 17.53 -6.54 3.98
CA PRO A 136 17.03 -7.77 3.37
C PRO A 136 17.03 -8.92 4.38
N PRO A 137 16.15 -9.94 4.24
CA PRO A 137 16.24 -11.13 5.07
C PRO A 137 17.56 -11.88 4.85
N LYS A 138 18.11 -12.46 5.92
CA LYS A 138 19.37 -13.24 5.94
C LYS A 138 20.66 -12.45 5.60
N ASP A 139 20.56 -11.19 5.26
CA ASP A 139 21.73 -10.32 4.99
C ASP A 139 21.93 -9.35 6.15
N TRP A 140 22.60 -9.83 7.20
CA TRP A 140 22.79 -9.08 8.44
C TRP A 140 23.85 -7.98 8.35
N ASP A 141 24.63 -7.95 7.28
CA ASP A 141 25.67 -6.93 7.09
C ASP A 141 25.14 -5.71 6.33
N THR A 142 24.13 -5.91 5.47
CA THR A 142 23.54 -4.84 4.69
C THR A 142 22.56 -3.99 5.51
N THR A 143 22.74 -2.67 5.44
CA THR A 143 21.76 -1.67 5.87
C THR A 143 21.24 -0.94 4.64
N ILE A 144 19.96 -1.12 4.32
CA ILE A 144 19.31 -0.37 3.23
C ILE A 144 19.05 1.06 3.70
N TYR A 145 18.47 1.23 4.89
CA TYR A 145 18.09 2.54 5.42
C TYR A 145 18.05 2.53 6.95
N PRO A 146 18.72 3.47 7.63
CA PRO A 146 18.64 3.60 9.10
C PRO A 146 17.29 4.19 9.52
N VAL A 147 16.75 3.75 10.66
CA VAL A 147 15.45 4.22 11.17
C VAL A 147 15.48 4.54 12.66
N ASP A 148 14.60 5.43 13.10
CA ASP A 148 14.15 5.52 14.48
C ASP A 148 12.98 4.55 14.67
N LEU A 149 13.12 3.56 15.56
CA LEU A 149 12.11 2.51 15.72
C LEU A 149 10.73 3.02 16.13
N GLY A 150 10.66 4.08 16.95
CA GLY A 150 9.39 4.63 17.44
C GLY A 150 8.67 5.47 16.38
N ALA A 151 9.41 6.02 15.42
CA ALA A 151 8.87 6.80 14.32
C ALA A 151 8.57 5.94 13.07
N ALA A 152 9.14 4.73 12.98
CA ALA A 152 9.23 4.01 11.72
C ALA A 152 8.17 2.94 11.49
N ASN A 153 7.39 3.15 10.42
CA ASN A 153 6.55 2.19 9.75
C ASN A 153 7.06 2.00 8.32
N LEU A 154 6.92 0.78 7.79
CA LEU A 154 7.42 0.43 6.47
C LEU A 154 6.27 0.11 5.53
N GLY A 155 6.21 0.78 4.39
CA GLY A 155 5.27 0.51 3.30
C GLY A 155 5.79 -0.56 2.34
N ASP A 156 4.90 -1.05 1.48
CA ASP A 156 5.22 -2.07 0.47
C ASP A 156 6.38 -1.67 -0.46
N ILE A 157 6.97 -2.69 -1.11
CA ILE A 157 8.07 -2.51 -2.07
C ILE A 157 7.58 -2.61 -3.51
N VAL A 158 8.05 -1.70 -4.35
CA VAL A 158 7.71 -1.63 -5.77
C VAL A 158 8.99 -1.69 -6.60
N PRO A 159 9.12 -2.65 -7.54
CA PRO A 159 10.18 -2.63 -8.55
C PRO A 159 10.16 -1.29 -9.29
N ASP A 160 11.31 -0.63 -9.45
CA ASP A 160 11.36 0.57 -10.28
C ASP A 160 11.07 0.23 -11.75
N SER A 161 10.71 1.23 -12.56
CA SER A 161 10.38 0.99 -13.97
C SER A 161 11.61 0.89 -14.88
N VAL A 162 12.83 1.03 -14.34
CA VAL A 162 14.08 0.97 -15.12
C VAL A 162 14.54 -0.48 -15.22
N ALA A 163 14.24 -1.14 -16.34
CA ALA A 163 14.48 -2.59 -16.52
C ALA A 163 15.92 -3.05 -16.20
N SER A 164 16.92 -2.20 -16.41
CA SER A 164 18.34 -2.53 -16.16
C SER A 164 18.81 -2.24 -14.73
N SER A 165 18.08 -1.45 -13.92
CA SER A 165 18.56 -1.03 -12.60
C SER A 165 18.50 -2.16 -11.57
N LYS A 166 17.47 -3.02 -11.67
CA LYS A 166 17.09 -4.02 -10.66
C LYS A 166 16.93 -3.42 -9.25
N LYS A 167 16.54 -2.14 -9.20
CA LYS A 167 16.30 -1.40 -7.96
C LYS A 167 14.81 -1.37 -7.62
N TYR A 168 14.53 -0.90 -6.41
CA TYR A 168 13.21 -0.87 -5.81
C TYR A 168 12.97 0.45 -5.13
N TRP A 169 11.69 0.78 -5.02
CA TRP A 169 11.17 1.85 -4.21
C TRP A 169 10.45 1.27 -3.00
N ALA A 170 10.57 1.94 -1.85
CA ALA A 170 9.75 1.66 -0.67
C ALA A 170 9.37 2.99 -0.03
N THR A 171 8.21 3.05 0.60
CA THR A 171 7.89 4.16 1.50
C THR A 171 8.23 3.79 2.93
N VAL A 172 8.80 4.72 3.67
CA VAL A 172 9.16 4.55 5.08
C VAL A 172 8.78 5.81 5.83
N SER A 173 8.10 5.67 6.96
CA SER A 173 8.03 6.77 7.90
C SER A 173 9.28 6.74 8.76
N ASN A 174 9.84 7.91 9.05
CA ASN A 174 11.02 8.01 9.91
C ASN A 174 11.03 9.39 10.55
N GLY A 175 11.76 9.55 11.65
CA GLY A 175 11.73 10.82 12.37
C GLY A 175 12.56 10.82 13.63
N ASN A 176 12.12 11.62 14.60
CA ASN A 176 12.77 11.71 15.90
C ASN A 176 11.69 11.71 16.99
N GLY A 177 11.72 10.67 17.83
CA GLY A 177 10.73 10.47 18.88
C GLY A 177 9.33 10.26 18.29
N ASP A 178 8.35 11.02 18.79
CA ASP A 178 6.94 10.81 18.46
C ASP A 178 6.55 11.32 17.06
N ASN A 179 7.37 12.15 16.43
CA ASN A 179 7.03 12.78 15.15
C ASN A 179 7.75 12.08 14.00
N ALA A 180 6.98 11.68 12.99
CA ALA A 180 7.49 11.07 11.77
C ALA A 180 7.21 11.92 10.54
N LYS A 181 8.06 11.75 9.52
CA LYS A 181 7.87 12.18 8.14
C LYS A 181 7.83 10.95 7.26
N VAL A 182 7.22 11.08 6.08
CA VAL A 182 7.17 10.01 5.10
C VAL A 182 8.21 10.24 4.02
N HIS A 183 8.99 9.20 3.75
CA HIS A 183 10.08 9.15 2.80
C HIS A 183 9.79 8.10 1.73
N LEU A 184 10.26 8.34 0.51
CA LEU A 184 10.37 7.38 -0.57
C LEU A 184 11.85 7.09 -0.79
N ILE A 185 12.27 5.85 -0.53
CA ILE A 185 13.67 5.43 -0.68
C ILE A 185 13.86 4.61 -1.95
N HIS A 186 14.96 4.86 -2.68
CA HIS A 186 15.38 4.05 -3.84
C HIS A 186 16.61 3.23 -3.49
N PHE A 187 16.59 1.92 -3.73
CA PHE A 187 17.67 1.07 -3.27
C PHE A 187 17.84 -0.20 -4.12
N ALA A 188 19.05 -0.75 -4.07
CA ALA A 188 19.32 -2.13 -4.45
C ALA A 188 19.31 -2.99 -3.18
N MET A 189 19.00 -4.29 -3.28
CA MET A 189 18.93 -5.16 -2.09
C MET A 189 20.23 -5.21 -1.30
N ASN A 190 21.37 -5.09 -1.97
CA ASN A 190 22.70 -5.27 -1.39
C ASN A 190 23.44 -3.94 -1.13
N ALA A 191 22.70 -2.83 -1.02
CA ALA A 191 23.30 -1.52 -0.84
C ALA A 191 22.38 -0.59 -0.03
N ALA A 192 23.00 0.43 0.55
CA ALA A 192 22.26 1.56 1.12
C ALA A 192 21.40 2.25 0.04
N ALA A 193 20.30 2.85 0.47
CA ALA A 193 19.45 3.63 -0.40
C ALA A 193 20.25 4.72 -1.11
N SER A 194 20.12 4.77 -2.44
CA SER A 194 20.75 5.79 -3.28
C SER A 194 19.94 7.09 -3.33
N GLU A 195 18.66 7.04 -2.99
CA GLU A 195 17.79 8.21 -2.90
C GLU A 195 16.88 8.12 -1.67
N ASP A 196 16.57 9.29 -1.12
CA ASP A 196 15.64 9.49 -0.01
C ASP A 196 14.86 10.79 -0.29
N ILE A 197 13.61 10.63 -0.70
CA ILE A 197 12.72 11.73 -1.10
C ILE A 197 11.64 11.90 -0.04
N THR A 198 11.61 13.05 0.63
CA THR A 198 10.53 13.38 1.57
C THR A 198 9.22 13.64 0.81
N LEU A 199 8.20 12.83 1.08
CA LEU A 199 6.84 12.98 0.55
C LEU A 199 5.92 13.74 1.51
N GLY A 200 6.08 13.46 2.81
CA GLY A 200 5.21 13.92 3.89
C GLY A 200 5.97 14.57 5.04
N GLY A 201 5.23 15.18 5.95
CA GLY A 201 5.74 15.92 7.12
C GLY A 201 5.24 17.36 7.18
N THR A 202 4.07 17.63 6.62
CA THR A 202 3.32 18.87 6.80
C THR A 202 2.58 18.89 8.14
N ASP A 203 2.02 17.76 8.56
CA ASP A 203 1.51 17.56 9.91
C ASP A 203 2.65 17.25 10.90
N ALA A 204 2.35 17.34 12.20
CA ALA A 204 3.30 17.00 13.27
C ALA A 204 3.81 15.55 13.14
N ASN A 205 2.94 14.63 12.73
CA ASN A 205 3.26 13.22 12.58
C ASN A 205 2.61 12.65 11.32
N GLU A 206 3.41 12.35 10.30
CA GLU A 206 2.98 11.65 9.10
C GLU A 206 3.67 10.29 9.00
N ARG A 207 2.87 9.22 8.99
CA ARG A 207 3.34 7.83 9.11
C ARG A 207 2.37 6.82 8.46
N ALA A 208 2.51 5.54 8.79
CA ALA A 208 1.75 4.45 8.18
C ALA A 208 1.75 4.50 6.64
N PRO A 209 2.92 4.53 5.98
CA PRO A 209 2.95 4.71 4.55
C PRO A 209 2.68 3.39 3.81
N HIS A 210 2.12 3.52 2.62
CA HIS A 210 1.81 2.45 1.68
C HIS A 210 2.33 2.83 0.30
N LEU A 211 2.65 1.84 -0.52
CA LEU A 211 3.14 2.05 -1.89
C LEU A 211 2.59 0.95 -2.81
N ALA A 212 2.17 1.30 -4.01
CA ALA A 212 1.80 0.31 -5.02
C ALA A 212 2.08 0.84 -6.42
N SER A 213 2.38 -0.06 -7.36
CA SER A 213 2.42 0.29 -8.78
C SER A 213 1.02 0.71 -9.25
N ILE A 214 0.94 1.80 -10.00
CA ILE A 214 -0.30 2.28 -10.63
C ILE A 214 -0.01 2.59 -12.09
N GLY A 215 -0.96 2.25 -12.97
CA GLY A 215 -0.86 2.46 -14.41
C GLY A 215 0.43 1.94 -15.04
N SER A 216 0.87 2.61 -16.11
CA SER A 216 2.12 2.28 -16.80
C SER A 216 3.25 3.19 -16.31
N GLY A 217 3.94 2.76 -15.25
CA GLY A 217 5.14 3.44 -14.73
C GLY A 217 4.89 4.47 -13.63
N GLY A 218 3.72 4.46 -13.00
CA GLY A 218 3.44 5.23 -11.80
C GLY A 218 3.58 4.41 -10.52
N MET A 219 3.75 5.11 -9.40
CA MET A 219 3.61 4.57 -8.05
C MET A 219 2.59 5.42 -7.28
N LEU A 220 1.61 4.78 -6.66
CA LEU A 220 0.73 5.44 -5.71
C LEU A 220 1.36 5.32 -4.32
N ALA A 221 1.79 6.44 -3.76
CA ALA A 221 2.11 6.56 -2.35
C ALA A 221 0.85 7.03 -1.59
N MET A 222 0.54 6.36 -0.48
CA MET A 222 -0.54 6.76 0.43
C MET A 222 -0.01 6.73 1.86
N TRP A 223 -0.38 7.70 2.70
CA TRP A 223 0.07 7.74 4.09
C TRP A 223 -0.89 8.55 4.95
N GLU A 224 -0.70 8.49 6.26
CA GLU A 224 -1.61 9.09 7.24
C GLU A 224 -0.90 10.22 8.00
N GLY A 225 -1.60 11.32 8.25
CA GLY A 225 -1.14 12.44 9.05
C GLY A 225 -2.00 12.67 10.29
N SER A 226 -1.36 13.11 11.35
CA SER A 226 -1.98 13.41 12.64
C SER A 226 -1.30 14.61 13.28
N SER A 227 -2.09 15.40 14.01
CA SER A 227 -1.56 16.44 14.92
C SER A 227 -0.94 15.84 16.18
N SER A 228 -1.25 14.58 16.49
CA SER A 228 -0.69 13.85 17.63
C SER A 228 0.52 13.02 17.19
N GLY A 229 1.59 13.12 17.96
CA GLY A 229 2.75 12.25 17.83
C GLY A 229 2.48 10.82 18.30
N GLY A 230 3.42 9.94 18.02
CA GLY A 230 3.43 8.53 18.37
C GLY A 230 2.70 7.67 17.35
N ASP A 231 2.46 6.43 17.74
CA ASP A 231 1.68 5.48 16.96
C ASP A 231 0.23 5.95 16.75
N LEU A 232 -0.28 5.73 15.54
CA LEU A 232 -1.65 6.11 15.21
C LEU A 232 -2.63 5.13 15.87
N MET A 233 -3.41 5.59 16.83
CA MET A 233 -4.39 4.75 17.53
C MET A 233 -5.66 4.54 16.70
N GLU A 234 -6.22 3.33 16.70
CA GLU A 234 -7.48 3.04 16.00
C GLU A 234 -8.57 4.04 16.41
N GLY A 235 -9.30 4.60 15.43
CA GLY A 235 -10.33 5.61 15.67
C GLY A 235 -9.80 7.02 16.01
N GLY A 236 -8.49 7.21 16.07
CA GLY A 236 -7.87 8.53 16.22
C GLY A 236 -8.16 9.46 15.04
N ALA A 237 -8.01 10.77 15.26
CA ALA A 237 -8.13 11.76 14.19
C ALA A 237 -6.92 11.66 13.25
N ARG A 238 -7.18 11.41 11.97
CA ARG A 238 -6.15 11.21 10.95
C ARG A 238 -6.59 11.81 9.62
N THR A 239 -5.62 12.27 8.83
CA THR A 239 -5.82 12.68 7.44
C THR A 239 -5.08 11.71 6.54
N ILE A 240 -5.76 11.09 5.57
CA ILE A 240 -5.09 10.23 4.60
C ILE A 240 -4.67 11.09 3.40
N TYR A 241 -3.40 11.02 3.05
CA TYR A 241 -2.81 11.64 1.87
C TYR A 241 -2.55 10.60 0.79
N ALA A 242 -2.67 11.00 -0.47
CA ALA A 242 -2.28 10.18 -1.61
C ALA A 242 -1.57 11.04 -2.67
N GLN A 243 -0.58 10.45 -3.33
CA GLN A 243 0.17 11.08 -4.41
C GLN A 243 0.67 10.04 -5.41
N VAL A 244 0.60 10.36 -6.70
CA VAL A 244 1.20 9.55 -7.76
C VAL A 244 2.59 10.08 -8.08
N LEU A 245 3.55 9.17 -8.09
CA LEU A 245 4.98 9.40 -8.31
C LEU A 245 5.43 8.61 -9.55
N ASP A 246 6.52 9.05 -10.17
CA ASP A 246 7.13 8.39 -11.31
C ASP A 246 8.00 7.22 -10.85
N ALA A 247 7.74 6.01 -11.36
CA ALA A 247 8.47 4.81 -10.93
C ALA A 247 9.92 4.76 -11.40
N SER A 248 10.37 5.64 -12.31
CA SER A 248 11.76 5.68 -12.75
C SER A 248 12.61 6.66 -11.95
N THR A 249 11.99 7.70 -11.38
CA THR A 249 12.70 8.83 -10.76
C THR A 249 12.21 9.20 -9.36
N GLY A 250 11.11 8.61 -8.88
CA GLY A 250 10.46 8.99 -7.61
C GLY A 250 9.80 10.37 -7.61
N LYS A 251 9.89 11.13 -8.71
CA LYS A 251 9.35 12.49 -8.79
C LYS A 251 7.82 12.50 -8.80
N ALA A 252 7.23 13.53 -8.20
CA ALA A 252 5.79 13.72 -8.24
C ALA A 252 5.27 13.86 -9.68
N ILE A 253 4.28 13.04 -10.01
CA ILE A 253 3.47 13.18 -11.23
C ILE A 253 2.20 13.96 -10.93
N SER A 254 1.57 13.70 -9.79
CA SER A 254 0.37 14.39 -9.33
C SER A 254 0.65 15.32 -8.14
N ASP A 255 -0.29 16.24 -7.92
CA ASP A 255 -0.46 16.92 -6.65
C ASP A 255 -0.70 15.88 -5.53
N LYS A 256 -0.27 16.24 -4.32
CA LYS A 256 -0.70 15.57 -3.09
C LYS A 256 -2.17 15.91 -2.85
N VAL A 257 -3.00 14.89 -2.65
CA VAL A 257 -4.42 15.05 -2.35
C VAL A 257 -4.77 14.45 -0.99
N THR A 258 -5.82 14.96 -0.36
CA THR A 258 -6.45 14.33 0.78
C THR A 258 -7.53 13.37 0.31
N VAL A 259 -7.59 12.18 0.91
CA VAL A 259 -8.68 11.22 0.71
C VAL A 259 -9.86 11.65 1.59
N ASP A 260 -11.08 11.34 1.16
CA ASP A 260 -12.30 11.68 1.91
C ASP A 260 -12.26 11.10 3.34
N LYS A 261 -12.69 11.90 4.31
CA LYS A 261 -12.64 11.57 5.74
C LYS A 261 -13.50 10.36 6.15
N SER A 262 -14.37 9.86 5.27
CA SER A 262 -15.11 8.62 5.52
C SER A 262 -14.22 7.38 5.45
N VAL A 263 -13.07 7.48 4.78
CA VAL A 263 -12.07 6.42 4.72
C VAL A 263 -11.27 6.38 6.02
N VAL A 264 -11.19 5.20 6.61
CA VAL A 264 -10.43 4.92 7.82
C VAL A 264 -9.13 4.24 7.44
N GLY A 265 -8.01 4.84 7.86
CA GLY A 265 -6.67 4.30 7.67
C GLY A 265 -6.39 3.11 8.57
N ASN A 266 -5.32 2.38 8.26
CA ASN A 266 -4.86 1.20 8.97
C ASN A 266 -3.45 0.88 8.48
N ARG A 267 -2.48 0.97 9.38
CA ARG A 267 -1.06 0.80 9.10
C ARG A 267 -0.62 -0.61 8.66
N TYR A 268 -1.49 -1.61 8.84
CA TYR A 268 -1.25 -3.00 8.44
C TYR A 268 -1.97 -3.37 7.14
N GLN A 269 -2.87 -2.53 6.65
CA GLN A 269 -3.48 -2.73 5.33
C GLN A 269 -2.48 -2.44 4.21
N ALA A 270 -2.68 -3.10 3.07
CA ALA A 270 -1.83 -2.94 1.90
C ALA A 270 -2.64 -2.41 0.71
N LEU A 271 -1.99 -1.59 -0.11
CA LEU A 271 -2.52 -1.22 -1.41
C LEU A 271 -2.43 -2.43 -2.34
N LYS A 272 -3.43 -2.61 -3.21
CA LYS A 272 -3.45 -3.68 -4.21
C LYS A 272 -3.59 -3.13 -5.62
N THR A 273 -2.60 -3.41 -6.46
CA THR A 273 -2.64 -3.13 -7.89
C THR A 273 -3.54 -4.12 -8.61
N TYR A 274 -4.33 -3.65 -9.57
CA TYR A 274 -5.23 -4.44 -10.39
C TYR A 274 -4.78 -4.48 -11.86
N PRO A 275 -5.19 -5.52 -12.63
CA PRO A 275 -4.81 -5.64 -14.05
C PRO A 275 -5.24 -4.47 -14.94
N ASP A 276 -6.26 -3.70 -14.54
CA ASP A 276 -6.68 -2.49 -15.25
C ASP A 276 -5.82 -1.25 -14.92
N GLY A 277 -4.70 -1.45 -14.21
CA GLY A 277 -3.77 -0.40 -13.81
C GLY A 277 -4.25 0.46 -12.63
N SER A 278 -5.43 0.20 -12.08
CA SER A 278 -5.89 0.88 -10.86
C SER A 278 -5.28 0.27 -9.60
N VAL A 279 -5.35 1.02 -8.49
CA VAL A 279 -4.99 0.53 -7.16
C VAL A 279 -6.20 0.61 -6.26
N ALA A 280 -6.40 -0.36 -5.38
CA ALA A 280 -7.41 -0.27 -4.32
C ALA A 280 -6.80 -0.38 -2.92
N TYR A 281 -7.46 0.30 -2.00
CA TYR A 281 -7.29 0.19 -0.55
C TYR A 281 -8.63 -0.25 0.05
N LEU A 282 -8.60 -1.21 0.96
CA LEU A 282 -9.78 -1.61 1.72
C LEU A 282 -9.80 -0.90 3.07
N SER A 283 -10.86 -0.16 3.30
CA SER A 283 -11.15 0.52 4.56
C SER A 283 -12.38 -0.11 5.23
N LYS A 284 -12.51 0.09 6.53
CA LYS A 284 -13.78 -0.11 7.24
C LYS A 284 -14.87 0.73 6.56
N GLY A 285 -16.06 0.15 6.41
CA GLY A 285 -17.20 0.83 5.80
C GLY A 285 -18.04 1.60 6.81
N LYS A 286 -19.11 2.23 6.31
CA LYS A 286 -20.03 3.05 7.12
C LYS A 286 -20.83 2.29 8.18
N THR A 287 -20.92 0.96 8.08
CA THR A 287 -21.67 0.10 8.99
C THR A 287 -20.77 -1.00 9.53
N GLY A 288 -21.19 -1.68 10.61
CA GLY A 288 -20.45 -2.82 11.17
C GLY A 288 -20.32 -4.02 10.24
N THR A 289 -21.05 -4.05 9.12
CA THR A 289 -21.01 -5.13 8.12
C THR A 289 -20.54 -4.68 6.75
N SER A 290 -20.10 -3.43 6.60
CA SER A 290 -19.64 -2.91 5.32
C SER A 290 -18.15 -2.62 5.28
N LEU A 291 -17.59 -2.70 4.07
CA LEU A 291 -16.24 -2.27 3.71
C LEU A 291 -16.32 -1.13 2.70
N GLN A 292 -15.32 -0.25 2.72
CA GLN A 292 -15.10 0.72 1.67
C GLN A 292 -13.97 0.26 0.75
N VAL A 293 -14.28 0.15 -0.54
CA VAL A 293 -13.29 -0.01 -1.60
C VAL A 293 -12.90 1.38 -2.09
N VAL A 294 -11.71 1.83 -1.71
CA VAL A 294 -11.13 3.10 -2.15
C VAL A 294 -10.25 2.83 -3.35
N ARG A 295 -10.68 3.24 -4.53
CA ARG A 295 -10.03 2.91 -5.78
C ARG A 295 -9.44 4.15 -6.44
N PHE A 296 -8.15 4.07 -6.76
CA PHE A 296 -7.34 5.09 -7.39
C PHE A 296 -7.10 4.73 -8.85
N PHE A 297 -7.27 5.71 -9.75
CA PHE A 297 -7.11 5.52 -11.18
C PHE A 297 -6.07 6.49 -11.76
N GLY A 298 -5.52 6.11 -12.92
CA GLY A 298 -4.92 7.07 -13.85
C GLY A 298 -5.97 8.02 -14.44
N CYS A 299 -5.55 8.85 -15.40
CA CYS A 299 -6.51 9.45 -16.32
C CYS A 299 -7.09 8.34 -17.21
#